data_AF-A0A7C6VFN6-F1
#
_entry.id   AF-A0A7C6VFN6-F1
#
_cell.length_a   1.000
_cell.length_b   1.000
_cell.length_c   1.000
_cell.angle_alpha   90.00
_cell.angle_beta   90.00
_cell.angle_gamma   90.00
#
_symmetry.space_group_name_H-M   'P 1'
#
loop_
_entity.id
_entity.type
_entity.pdbx_description
1 polymer ?
#
loop_
_entity_poly.entity_id
_entity_poly.type
_entity_poly.pdbx_seq_one_letter_code
_entity_poly.pdbx_strand_id
1 'polypeptide(L)' 'MLLTLDVGNTHMVVGVFRDERLLVSWRLATDPGKTEDEYGVIFLNLLAA' A
#
# COMPACT_ATOMS: atom_id res chain seq x y z
N MET A 1 -11.38 -9.44 -0.19
CA MET A 1 -9.99 -9.01 0.10
C MET A 1 -10.06 -7.55 0.52
N LEU A 2 -9.19 -7.13 1.44
CA LEU A 2 -9.13 -5.77 1.95
C LEU A 2 -7.72 -5.23 1.76
N LEU A 3 -7.58 -4.08 1.09
CA LEU A 3 -6.33 -3.32 1.04
C LEU A 3 -6.31 -2.38 2.25
N THR A 4 -5.27 -2.46 3.06
CA THR A 4 -5.08 -1.64 4.26
C THR A 4 -3.80 -0.82 4.13
N LEU A 5 -3.83 0.43 4.56
CA LEU A 5 -2.68 1.32 4.54
C LEU A 5 -2.45 1.84 5.96
N ASP A 6 -1.24 1.67 6.47
CA ASP A 6 -0.74 2.30 7.69
C ASP A 6 0.28 3.36 7.30
N VAL A 7 -0.07 4.64 7.46
CA VAL A 7 0.69 5.78 6.94
C VAL A 7 1.49 6.43 8.07
N GLY A 8 2.77 6.05 8.18
CA GLY A 8 3.71 6.68 9.11
C GLY A 8 4.45 7.87 8.49
N ASN A 9 5.27 8.55 9.29
CA ASN A 9 6.02 9.73 8.83
C ASN A 9 7.10 9.40 7.79
N THR A 10 7.81 8.29 7.98
CA THR A 10 8.93 7.90 7.09
C THR A 10 8.52 6.82 6.10
N HIS A 11 7.64 5.93 6.53
CA HIS A 11 7.21 4.80 5.72
C HIS A 11 5.72 4.56 5.87
N MET A 12 5.11 4.14 4.77
CA MET A 12 3.76 3.60 4.69
C MET A 12 3.85 2.09 4.52
N VAL A 13 3.03 1.35 5.25
CA VAL A 13 2.85 -0.09 5.06
C VAL A 13 1.54 -0.33 4.34
N VAL A 14 1.59 -1.05 3.22
CA VAL A 14 0.43 -1.43 2.43
C VAL A 14 0.24 -2.93 2.57
N GLY A 15 -0.92 -3.38 3.00
CA GLY A 15 -1.22 -4.79 3.25
C GLY A 15 -2.48 -5.26 2.53
N VAL A 16 -2.51 -6.52 2.11
CA VAL A 16 -3.71 -7.17 1.57
C VAL A 16 -4.14 -8.27 2.51
N PHE A 17 -5.35 -8.16 3.04
CA PHE A 17 -5.97 -9.15 3.89
C PHE A 17 -7.03 -9.96 3.14
N ARG A 18 -7.14 -11.24 3.50
CA ARG A 18 -8.33 -12.06 3.26
C ARG A 18 -8.82 -12.54 4.61
N ASP A 19 -10.01 -12.10 4.98
CA ASP A 19 -10.57 -12.27 6.32
C ASP A 19 -9.54 -11.76 7.36
N GLU A 20 -9.13 -12.59 8.32
CA GLU A 20 -8.17 -12.24 9.36
C GLU A 20 -6.71 -12.52 8.96
N ARG A 21 -6.47 -13.02 7.73
CA ARG A 21 -5.12 -13.41 7.27
C ARG A 21 -4.50 -12.33 6.40
N LEU A 22 -3.31 -11.88 6.80
CA LEU A 22 -2.42 -11.07 5.96
C LEU A 22 -1.84 -11.94 4.84
N LEU A 23 -2.14 -11.61 3.58
CA LEU A 23 -1.64 -12.32 2.41
C LEU A 23 -0.28 -11.78 1.96
N VAL A 24 -0.13 -10.46 1.94
CA VAL A 24 1.10 -9.76 1.52
C VAL A 24 1.15 -8.38 2.14
N SER A 25 2.36 -7.86 2.35
CA SER A 25 2.60 -6.49 2.76
C SER A 25 3.82 -5.90 2.06
N TRP A 26 3.73 -4.63 1.67
CA TRP A 26 4.83 -3.84 1.14
C TRP A 26 5.10 -2.63 2.03
N ARG A 27 6.35 -2.17 2.02
CA ARG A 27 6.76 -0.95 2.71
C ARG A 27 7.21 0.06 1.67
N LEU A 28 6.54 1.21 1.66
CA LEU A 28 6.82 2.35 0.78
C LEU A 28 7.37 3.49 1.62
N ALA A 29 8.19 4.35 1.04
CA ALA A 29 8.52 5.63 1.67
C ALA A 29 7.27 6.52 1.68
N THR A 30 7.01 7.20 2.79
CA THR A 30 5.93 8.20 2.83
C THR A 30 6.38 9.44 2.09
N ASP A 31 5.61 9.85 1.08
CA ASP A 31 5.92 11.00 0.25
C ASP A 31 4.68 11.91 0.16
N PRO A 32 4.66 13.03 0.90
CA PRO A 32 3.56 14.00 0.85
C PRO A 32 3.41 14.69 -0.51
N GLY A 33 4.43 14.62 -1.38
CA GLY A 33 4.40 15.22 -2.71
C GLY A 33 3.75 14.35 -3.79
N LYS A 34 3.47 13.07 -3.49
CA LYS A 34 2.84 12.15 -4.46
C LYS A 34 1.36 12.46 -4.65
N THR A 35 0.93 12.47 -5.91
CA THR A 35 -0.48 12.64 -6.29
C THR A 35 -1.28 11.35 -6.11
N GLU A 36 -2.60 11.45 -6.13
CA GLU A 36 -3.46 10.26 -6.13
C GLU A 36 -3.18 9.31 -7.30
N ASP A 37 -2.85 9.84 -8.48
CA ASP A 37 -2.60 9.05 -9.69
C ASP A 37 -1.29 8.26 -9.57
N GLU A 38 -0.23 8.88 -9.01
CA GLU A 38 1.04 8.21 -8.76
C GLU A 38 0.86 7.05 -7.77
N TYR A 39 0.12 7.28 -6.68
CA TYR A 39 -0.22 6.20 -5.75
C TYR A 39 -1.09 5.12 -6.40
N GLY A 40 -2.03 5.50 -7.27
CA GLY A 40 -2.85 4.57 -8.04
C GLY A 40 -2.01 3.61 -8.88
N VAL A 41 -1.06 4.13 -9.66
CA VAL A 41 -0.14 3.32 -10.47
C VAL A 41 0.73 2.40 -9.59
N ILE A 42 1.25 2.91 -8.48
CA ILE A 42 2.05 2.11 -7.54
C ILE A 42 1.21 0.94 -7.00
N PHE A 43 0.02 1.20 -6.48
CA PHE A 43 -0.82 0.15 -5.89
C PHE A 43 -1.29 -0.87 -6.92
N LEU A 44 -1.65 -0.44 -8.13
CA LEU A 44 -2.01 -1.36 -9.21
C LEU A 44 -0.84 -2.27 -9.60
N ASN A 45 0.37 -1.74 -9.66
CA ASN A 45 1.58 -2.54 -9.94
C ASN A 45 1.89 -3.54 -8.81
N LEU A 46 1.71 -3.15 -7.55
CA LEU A 46 1.90 -4.05 -6.41
C LEU A 46 0.87 -5.20 -6.41
N LEU A 47 -0.38 -4.91 -6.78
CA LEU A 47 -1.48 -5.89 -6.81
C LEU A 47 -1.47 -6.80 -8.04
N ALA A 48 -0.74 -6.43 -9.10
CA ALA A 48 -0.61 -7.24 -10.31
C ALA A 48 0.45 -8.35 -10.21
N ALA A 49 1.28 -8.32 -9.17
CA ALA A 49 2.30 -9.33 -8.87
C ALA A 49 1.73 -10.51 -8.07
#